data_AF-A0A2J6S063-F1
#
_entry.id   AF-A0A2J6S063-F1
#
_cell.length_a   1.000
_cell.length_b   1.000
_cell.length_c   1.000
_cell.angle_alpha   90.00
_cell.angle_beta   90.00
_cell.angle_gamma   90.00
#
_symmetry.space_group_name_H-M   'P 1'
#
loop_
_entity.id
_entity.type
_entity.pdbx_description
1 polymer ?
#
loop_
_entity_poly.entity_id
_entity_poly.type
_entity_poly.pdbx_seq_one_letter_code
_entity_poly.pdbx_strand_id
1 'polypeptide(L)'
;MSNPPDQPTDARARLLTHFQTARGTTEHGQKWDDLWKEGFVPWDKGIPNPALVDLLTERQDLFPPSLKASRRKALVPGCGKGYDVLLLSAFGYDAYGLEISSKALEAARQNEKEMDGKGVYETREGVEKGSVTWLSGDFFADDFLKDVKGEGSFDLIYDYTFLSALPPVMRPAWSKRFVELLAPEGRVVCIEFPTYKPASTGGPPWALPPKIYLAHLSRPGVELPYGEDGELLESKLGEPSKIGLQRIEHFQPKRTHQIGYNAEGKVTDWVSVWRHP
;
A
#
# COMPACT_ATOMS: atom_id res chain seq x y z
N MET A 1 -1.99 -31.68 -7.75
CA MET A 1 -0.61 -31.66 -7.23
C MET A 1 -0.59 -30.60 -6.15
N SER A 2 -0.26 -30.98 -4.91
CA SER A 2 -0.18 -30.05 -3.78
C SER A 2 0.92 -29.02 -4.02
N ASN A 3 0.61 -27.74 -3.82
CA ASN A 3 1.64 -26.70 -3.81
C ASN A 3 2.74 -27.07 -2.81
N PRO A 4 4.03 -26.88 -3.14
CA PRO A 4 5.10 -27.10 -2.18
C PRO A 4 4.86 -26.25 -0.92
N PRO A 5 5.26 -26.74 0.27
CA PRO A 5 5.10 -25.99 1.51
C PRO A 5 5.83 -24.65 1.39
N ASP A 6 5.13 -23.55 1.64
CA ASP A 6 5.69 -22.19 1.71
C ASP A 6 6.66 -22.10 2.88
N GLN A 7 7.93 -22.46 2.64
CA GLN A 7 8.99 -22.30 3.63
C GLN A 7 9.44 -20.83 3.66
N PRO A 8 9.49 -20.21 4.86
CA PRO A 8 9.91 -18.82 4.96
C PRO A 8 11.38 -18.68 4.52
N THR A 9 11.66 -17.67 3.69
CA THR A 9 13.03 -17.23 3.43
C THR A 9 13.72 -16.77 4.72
N ASP A 10 15.05 -16.73 4.76
CA ASP A 10 15.81 -16.21 5.92
C ASP A 10 15.33 -14.81 6.34
N ALA A 11 15.04 -13.96 5.36
CA ALA A 11 14.52 -12.62 5.60
C ALA A 11 13.15 -12.65 6.29
N ARG A 12 12.24 -13.54 5.84
CA ARG A 12 10.92 -13.69 6.44
C ARG A 12 10.97 -14.33 7.83
N ALA A 13 11.87 -15.29 8.05
CA ALA A 13 12.10 -15.86 9.36
C ALA A 13 12.58 -14.79 10.36
N ARG A 14 13.51 -13.93 9.95
CA ARG A 14 13.95 -12.78 10.77
C ARG A 14 12.81 -11.81 11.08
N LEU A 15 11.97 -11.48 10.09
CA LEU A 15 10.79 -10.63 10.30
C LEU A 15 9.83 -11.24 11.33
N LEU A 16 9.49 -12.53 11.18
CA LEU A 16 8.62 -13.24 12.12
C LEU A 16 9.14 -13.15 13.55
N THR A 17 10.42 -13.49 13.76
CA THR A 17 11.05 -13.41 15.09
C THR A 17 11.06 -11.98 15.64
N HIS A 18 11.37 -10.99 14.81
CA HIS A 18 11.40 -9.58 15.21
C HIS A 18 10.03 -9.09 15.71
N PHE A 19 8.97 -9.37 14.95
CA PHE A 19 7.62 -8.91 15.27
C PHE A 19 6.93 -9.73 16.36
N GLN A 20 7.32 -10.99 16.59
CA GLN A 20 6.82 -11.79 17.72
C GLN A 20 7.14 -11.18 19.09
N THR A 21 8.17 -10.35 19.17
CA THR A 21 8.56 -9.68 20.42
C THR A 21 7.77 -8.39 20.70
N ALA A 22 6.93 -7.95 19.77
CA ALA A 22 6.13 -6.73 19.94
C ALA A 22 5.00 -6.94 20.96
N ARG A 23 4.85 -5.99 21.90
CA ARG A 23 3.78 -5.97 22.89
C ARG A 23 2.60 -5.16 22.38
N GLY A 24 1.75 -5.81 21.57
CA GLY A 24 0.58 -5.17 20.98
C GLY A 24 0.91 -4.24 19.81
N THR A 25 -0.05 -3.40 19.44
CA THR A 25 0.00 -2.58 18.22
C THR A 25 0.82 -1.29 18.39
N THR A 26 0.99 -0.79 19.61
CA THR A 26 1.72 0.47 19.88
C THR A 26 3.22 0.38 19.58
N GLU A 27 3.82 -0.80 19.72
CA GLU A 27 5.23 -1.02 19.39
C GLU A 27 5.45 -1.33 17.89
N HIS A 28 4.38 -1.55 17.12
CA HIS A 28 4.49 -2.01 15.73
C HIS A 28 5.28 -1.03 14.85
N GLY A 29 5.02 0.27 14.99
CA GLY A 29 5.78 1.32 14.30
C GLY A 29 7.26 1.33 14.65
N GLN A 30 7.59 1.21 15.95
CA GLN A 30 8.98 1.16 16.40
C GLN A 30 9.71 -0.05 15.84
N LYS A 31 9.06 -1.21 15.74
CA LYS A 31 9.65 -2.41 15.14
C LYS A 31 10.06 -2.19 13.69
N TRP A 32 9.27 -1.47 12.89
CA TRP A 32 9.67 -1.12 11.52
C TRP A 32 10.86 -0.16 11.50
N ASP A 33 10.86 0.85 12.37
CA ASP A 33 11.97 1.80 12.50
C ASP A 33 13.29 1.14 12.92
N ASP A 34 13.25 0.14 13.81
CA ASP A 34 14.43 -0.64 14.20
C ASP A 34 15.08 -1.34 12.99
N LEU A 35 14.29 -1.95 12.11
CA LEU A 35 14.80 -2.62 10.90
C LEU A 35 15.45 -1.64 9.93
N TRP A 36 14.89 -0.43 9.79
CA TRP A 36 15.49 0.64 9.00
C TRP A 36 16.81 1.13 9.58
N LYS A 37 16.91 1.30 10.90
CA LYS A 37 18.15 1.65 11.61
C LYS A 37 19.23 0.58 11.43
N GLU A 38 18.84 -0.69 11.37
CA GLU A 38 19.74 -1.82 11.11
C GLU A 38 20.12 -1.97 9.62
N GLY A 39 19.49 -1.21 8.71
CA GLY A 39 19.67 -1.34 7.28
C GLY A 39 19.08 -2.63 6.68
N PHE A 40 18.19 -3.32 7.42
CA PHE A 40 17.55 -4.55 6.96
C PHE A 40 16.23 -4.23 6.23
N VAL A 41 16.29 -4.18 4.90
CA VAL A 41 15.17 -3.73 4.04
C VAL A 41 14.81 -4.74 2.93
N PRO A 42 14.50 -6.01 3.24
CA PRO A 42 14.23 -7.05 2.22
C PRO A 42 12.98 -6.81 1.37
N TRP A 43 12.10 -5.91 1.80
CA TRP A 43 10.90 -5.53 1.04
C TRP A 43 11.20 -4.52 -0.08
N ASP A 44 12.29 -3.76 0.00
CA ASP A 44 12.69 -2.79 -1.01
C ASP A 44 13.03 -3.49 -2.34
N LYS A 45 12.45 -2.99 -3.44
CA LYS A 45 12.62 -3.53 -4.80
C LYS A 45 13.40 -2.60 -5.74
N GLY A 46 13.79 -1.42 -5.26
CA GLY A 46 14.61 -0.48 -6.02
C GLY A 46 13.91 0.27 -7.15
N ILE A 47 12.63 -0.03 -7.43
CA ILE A 47 11.85 0.55 -8.52
C ILE A 47 10.37 0.70 -8.09
N PRO A 48 9.59 1.56 -8.76
CA PRO A 48 8.14 1.57 -8.61
C PRO A 48 7.54 0.23 -9.05
N ASN A 49 6.39 -0.14 -8.50
CA ASN A 49 5.74 -1.37 -8.91
C ASN A 49 5.31 -1.29 -10.40
N PRO A 50 5.77 -2.21 -11.27
CA PRO A 50 5.39 -2.21 -12.68
C PRO A 50 3.87 -2.23 -12.93
N ALA A 51 3.10 -2.86 -12.04
CA ALA A 51 1.64 -2.89 -12.12
C ALA A 51 1.02 -1.50 -11.97
N LEU A 52 1.56 -0.65 -11.09
CA LEU A 52 1.12 0.74 -10.92
C LEU A 52 1.48 1.58 -12.16
N VAL A 53 2.68 1.39 -12.70
CA VAL A 53 3.13 2.05 -13.94
C VAL A 53 2.15 1.74 -15.07
N ASP A 54 1.84 0.47 -15.30
CA ASP A 54 0.94 0.04 -16.38
C ASP A 54 -0.49 0.55 -16.14
N LEU A 55 -1.00 0.52 -14.91
CA LEU A 55 -2.31 1.04 -14.55
C LEU A 55 -2.46 2.54 -14.87
N LEU A 56 -1.51 3.37 -14.42
CA LEU A 56 -1.53 4.81 -14.68
C LEU A 56 -1.32 5.13 -16.18
N THR A 57 -0.69 4.20 -16.91
CA THR A 57 -0.43 4.34 -18.35
C THR A 57 -1.63 4.02 -19.20
N GLU A 58 -2.19 2.84 -19.00
CA GLU A 58 -3.11 2.21 -19.92
C GLU A 58 -4.57 2.38 -19.50
N ARG A 59 -4.83 2.66 -18.21
CA ARG A 59 -6.18 2.66 -17.61
C ARG A 59 -6.58 4.01 -17.02
N GLN A 60 -6.34 5.08 -17.77
CA GLN A 60 -6.72 6.44 -17.37
C GLN A 60 -8.24 6.59 -17.19
N ASP A 61 -9.04 5.71 -17.81
CA ASP A 61 -10.50 5.60 -17.65
C ASP A 61 -10.94 5.33 -16.20
N LEU A 62 -10.07 4.72 -15.39
CA LEU A 62 -10.38 4.39 -13.99
C LEU A 62 -10.22 5.57 -13.04
N PHE A 63 -9.52 6.62 -13.46
CA PHE A 63 -9.23 7.79 -12.64
C PHE A 63 -10.13 8.97 -13.05
N PRO A 64 -10.66 9.75 -12.09
CA PRO A 64 -11.46 10.92 -12.43
C PRO A 64 -10.63 11.91 -13.27
N PRO A 65 -11.24 12.61 -14.24
CA PRO A 65 -10.52 13.62 -15.02
C PRO A 65 -9.96 14.71 -14.08
N SER A 66 -8.79 15.27 -14.41
CA SER A 66 -8.25 16.37 -13.62
C SER A 66 -9.19 17.57 -13.68
N LEU A 67 -9.70 18.00 -12.53
CA LEU A 67 -10.43 19.25 -12.42
C LEU A 67 -9.44 20.40 -12.64
N LYS A 68 -9.82 21.39 -13.46
CA LYS A 68 -8.91 22.51 -13.83
C LYS A 68 -8.52 23.43 -12.67
N ALA A 69 -9.15 23.30 -11.50
CA ALA A 69 -9.01 24.24 -10.40
C ALA A 69 -7.85 23.92 -9.44
N SER A 70 -7.41 22.67 -9.33
CA SER A 70 -6.32 22.26 -8.44
C SER A 70 -5.66 20.96 -8.90
N ARG A 71 -4.37 20.80 -8.62
CA ARG A 71 -3.65 19.55 -8.87
C ARG A 71 -4.15 18.47 -7.91
N ARG A 72 -4.31 17.25 -8.41
CA ARG A 72 -4.72 16.09 -7.62
C ARG A 72 -3.63 15.67 -6.64
N LYS A 73 -4.01 15.20 -5.45
CA LYS A 73 -3.10 14.72 -4.42
C LYS A 73 -3.08 13.21 -4.35
N ALA A 74 -1.90 12.63 -4.17
CA ALA A 74 -1.75 11.20 -3.97
C ALA A 74 -1.03 10.88 -2.65
N LEU A 75 -1.49 9.88 -1.90
CA LEU A 75 -0.86 9.39 -0.67
C LEU A 75 -0.34 7.97 -0.87
N VAL A 76 0.91 7.75 -0.46
CA VAL A 76 1.52 6.41 -0.30
C VAL A 76 1.86 6.20 1.17
N PRO A 77 1.03 5.48 1.94
CA PRO A 77 1.34 5.13 3.33
C PRO A 77 2.41 4.03 3.41
N GLY A 78 3.33 4.14 4.37
CA GLY A 78 4.47 3.23 4.50
C GLY A 78 5.40 3.30 3.29
N CYS A 79 5.73 4.52 2.84
CA CYS A 79 6.35 4.71 1.52
C CYS A 79 7.79 4.18 1.40
N GLY A 80 8.47 3.87 2.51
CA GLY A 80 9.88 3.46 2.47
C GLY A 80 10.75 4.48 1.73
N LYS A 81 11.55 4.04 0.74
CA LYS A 81 12.36 4.93 -0.11
C LYS A 81 11.58 5.71 -1.17
N GLY A 82 10.26 5.52 -1.25
CA GLY A 82 9.37 6.42 -1.98
C GLY A 82 9.39 6.30 -3.50
N TYR A 83 9.78 5.16 -4.07
CA TYR A 83 9.78 4.95 -5.53
C TYR A 83 8.40 5.24 -6.16
N ASP A 84 7.34 4.71 -5.57
CA ASP A 84 5.97 4.94 -6.06
C ASP A 84 5.50 6.40 -5.84
N VAL A 85 6.04 7.11 -4.84
CA VAL A 85 5.76 8.55 -4.64
C VAL A 85 6.35 9.38 -5.77
N LEU A 86 7.60 9.09 -6.16
CA LEU A 86 8.26 9.75 -7.29
C LEU A 86 7.55 9.44 -8.61
N LEU A 87 7.07 8.21 -8.79
CA LEU A 87 6.23 7.84 -9.93
C LEU A 87 4.97 8.70 -9.98
N LEU A 88 4.22 8.78 -8.88
CA LEU A 88 2.97 9.56 -8.84
C LEU A 88 3.20 11.05 -9.11
N SER A 89 4.30 11.62 -8.62
CA SER A 89 4.74 12.98 -8.98
C SER A 89 4.99 13.14 -10.49
N ALA A 90 5.65 12.18 -11.14
CA ALA A 90 5.85 12.18 -12.60
C ALA A 90 4.54 12.02 -13.40
N PHE A 91 3.49 11.47 -12.79
CA PHE A 91 2.15 11.43 -13.36
C PHE A 91 1.30 12.68 -13.03
N GLY A 92 1.93 13.72 -12.45
CA GLY A 92 1.33 15.03 -12.22
C GLY A 92 0.50 15.14 -10.94
N TYR A 93 0.65 14.21 -9.99
CA TYR A 93 0.07 14.36 -8.66
C TYR A 93 0.99 15.16 -7.75
N ASP A 94 0.42 16.00 -6.88
CA ASP A 94 1.12 16.40 -5.66
C ASP A 94 1.16 15.17 -4.74
N ALA A 95 2.32 14.51 -4.71
CA ALA A 95 2.51 13.19 -4.12
C ALA A 95 3.07 13.30 -2.70
N TYR A 96 2.46 12.55 -1.79
CA TYR A 96 2.77 12.51 -0.38
C TYR A 96 3.22 11.11 0.00
N GLY A 97 4.46 10.97 0.48
CA GLY A 97 4.96 9.73 1.08
C GLY A 97 4.89 9.83 2.59
N LEU A 98 4.09 8.98 3.24
CA LEU A 98 3.97 8.93 4.70
C LEU A 98 4.77 7.74 5.25
N GLU A 99 5.60 8.00 6.25
CA GLU A 99 6.48 6.98 6.84
C GLU A 99 6.77 7.33 8.31
N ILE A 100 6.88 6.30 9.15
CA ILE A 100 7.15 6.46 10.58
C ILE A 100 8.66 6.52 10.86
N SER A 101 9.48 5.82 10.08
CA SER A 101 10.92 5.80 10.28
C SER A 101 11.60 7.03 9.68
N SER A 102 12.32 7.78 10.51
CA SER A 102 13.15 8.88 10.03
C SER A 102 14.27 8.40 9.11
N LYS A 103 14.79 7.17 9.33
CA LYS A 103 15.81 6.56 8.46
C LYS A 103 15.28 6.20 7.08
N ALA A 104 14.05 5.71 7.00
CA ALA A 104 13.38 5.50 5.73
C ALA A 104 13.19 6.83 4.97
N LEU A 105 12.78 7.89 5.68
CA LEU A 105 12.60 9.23 5.11
C LEU A 105 13.90 9.90 4.65
N GLU A 106 15.01 9.69 5.37
CA GLU A 106 16.36 10.07 4.90
C GLU A 106 16.69 9.35 3.59
N ALA A 107 16.45 8.03 3.52
CA ALA A 107 16.67 7.24 2.33
C ALA A 107 15.76 7.64 1.15
N ALA A 108 14.51 8.04 1.42
CA ALA A 108 13.59 8.54 0.41
C ALA A 108 14.07 9.85 -0.22
N ARG A 109 14.53 10.80 0.60
CA ARG A 109 15.12 12.08 0.12
C ARG A 109 16.41 11.84 -0.66
N GLN A 110 17.23 10.88 -0.23
CA GLN A 110 18.44 10.52 -0.95
C GLN A 110 18.09 9.92 -2.32
N ASN A 111 17.12 9.00 -2.36
CA ASN A 111 16.63 8.41 -3.61
C ASN A 111 16.04 9.46 -4.56
N GLU A 112 15.24 10.40 -4.05
CA GLU A 112 14.72 11.53 -4.84
C GLU A 112 15.86 12.32 -5.52
N LYS A 113 16.89 12.71 -4.76
CA LYS A 113 18.07 13.42 -5.31
C LYS A 113 18.85 12.57 -6.30
N GLU A 114 19.03 11.29 -6.03
CA GLU A 114 19.78 10.39 -6.90
C GLU A 114 19.07 10.13 -8.22
N MET A 115 17.74 10.18 -8.24
CA MET A 115 16.93 9.92 -9.43
C MET A 115 16.65 11.18 -10.25
N ASP A 116 16.87 12.36 -9.67
CA ASP A 116 16.75 13.63 -10.37
C ASP A 116 17.70 13.69 -11.57
N GLY A 117 17.19 14.15 -12.71
CA GLY A 117 17.92 14.21 -13.98
C GLY A 117 18.28 12.87 -14.64
N LYS A 118 17.95 11.71 -14.05
CA LYS A 118 18.26 10.38 -14.64
C LYS A 118 17.22 9.87 -15.64
N GLY A 119 16.16 10.61 -15.88
CA GLY A 119 15.07 10.25 -16.80
C GLY A 119 14.10 9.17 -16.30
N VAL A 120 14.39 8.51 -15.16
CA VAL A 120 13.59 7.40 -14.61
C VAL A 120 12.15 7.82 -14.25
N TYR A 121 11.97 9.08 -13.87
CA TYR A 121 10.68 9.69 -13.50
C TYR A 121 10.36 10.89 -14.40
N GLU A 122 10.55 10.72 -15.70
CA GLU A 122 10.13 11.70 -16.71
C GLU A 122 8.61 11.77 -16.81
N THR A 123 8.10 13.00 -16.97
CA THR A 123 6.68 13.22 -17.21
C THR A 123 6.32 12.90 -18.65
N ARG A 124 5.04 12.62 -18.89
CA ARG A 124 4.52 12.55 -20.26
C ARG A 124 4.43 13.93 -20.87
N GLU A 125 4.43 13.98 -22.20
CA GLU A 125 4.11 15.19 -22.94
C GLU A 125 2.77 15.78 -22.48
N GLY A 126 2.77 17.07 -22.17
CA GLY A 126 1.60 17.79 -21.65
C GLY A 126 1.28 17.57 -20.17
N VAL A 127 2.09 16.79 -19.44
CA VAL A 127 1.95 16.60 -17.98
C VAL A 127 3.04 17.38 -17.25
N GLU A 128 2.62 18.30 -16.39
CA GLU A 128 3.51 18.99 -15.45
C GLU A 128 3.81 18.06 -14.26
N LYS A 129 5.09 17.96 -13.88
CA LYS A 129 5.51 17.17 -12.71
C LYS A 129 4.92 17.78 -11.44
N GLY A 130 4.26 16.96 -10.63
CA GLY A 130 3.72 17.40 -9.34
C GLY A 130 4.78 17.45 -8.24
N SER A 131 4.46 18.09 -7.13
CA SER A 131 5.38 18.18 -5.99
C SER A 131 5.51 16.86 -5.23
N VAL A 132 6.63 16.66 -4.54
CA VAL A 132 6.85 15.54 -3.61
C VAL A 132 6.94 16.10 -2.20
N THR A 133 6.16 15.53 -1.28
CA THR A 133 6.19 15.87 0.15
C THR A 133 6.36 14.61 0.99
N TRP A 134 7.42 14.59 1.79
CA TRP A 134 7.73 13.47 2.68
C TRP A 134 7.25 13.75 4.10
N LEU A 135 6.21 13.04 4.52
CA LEU A 135 5.54 13.19 5.80
C LEU A 135 6.09 12.18 6.81
N SER A 136 6.48 12.68 7.99
CA SER A 136 6.83 11.85 9.14
C SER A 136 5.60 11.70 10.03
N GLY A 137 5.12 10.49 10.23
CA GLY A 137 3.98 10.27 11.13
C GLY A 137 3.41 8.86 11.11
N ASP A 138 2.48 8.63 12.01
CA ASP A 138 1.67 7.42 12.07
C ASP A 138 0.43 7.59 11.15
N PHE A 139 0.23 6.64 10.24
CA PHE A 139 -0.95 6.58 9.37
C PHE A 139 -2.28 6.55 10.13
N PHE A 140 -2.27 6.00 11.36
CA PHE A 140 -3.44 5.91 12.21
C PHE A 140 -3.70 7.17 13.05
N ALA A 141 -2.84 8.19 12.95
CA ALA A 141 -2.99 9.49 13.59
C ALA A 141 -3.20 10.61 12.54
N ASP A 142 -3.70 11.77 12.98
CA ASP A 142 -3.93 12.93 12.12
C ASP A 142 -2.79 13.96 12.13
N ASP A 143 -1.77 13.76 12.98
CA ASP A 143 -0.69 14.74 13.17
C ASP A 143 0.05 15.09 11.87
N PHE A 144 0.14 14.16 10.91
CA PHE A 144 0.78 14.40 9.62
C PHE A 144 -0.05 15.31 8.69
N LEU A 145 -1.37 15.42 8.91
CA LEU A 145 -2.27 16.18 8.04
C LEU A 145 -2.00 17.70 8.09
N LYS A 146 -1.38 18.19 9.18
CA LYS A 146 -0.97 19.60 9.29
C LYS A 146 0.05 20.00 8.21
N ASP A 147 0.80 19.04 7.68
CA ASP A 147 1.84 19.24 6.67
C ASP A 147 1.31 18.92 5.25
N VAL A 148 0.02 18.57 5.11
CA VAL A 148 -0.68 18.41 3.84
C VAL A 148 -1.25 19.74 3.39
N LYS A 149 -1.04 20.11 2.13
CA LYS A 149 -1.56 21.38 1.59
C LYS A 149 -3.06 21.28 1.31
N GLY A 150 -3.81 22.28 1.76
CA GLY A 150 -5.27 22.36 1.59
C GLY A 150 -6.01 21.37 2.49
N GLU A 151 -7.12 20.79 1.99
CA GLU A 151 -7.90 19.80 2.73
C GLU A 151 -7.09 18.52 3.01
N GLY A 152 -7.29 17.86 4.14
CA GLY A 152 -6.57 16.64 4.53
C GLY A 152 -6.95 15.36 3.78
N SER A 153 -7.52 15.47 2.57
CA SER A 153 -7.99 14.35 1.75
C SER A 153 -7.19 14.18 0.46
N PHE A 154 -7.20 12.99 -0.12
CA PHE A 154 -6.38 12.61 -1.28
C PHE A 154 -7.24 12.04 -2.41
N ASP A 155 -6.92 12.44 -3.65
CA ASP A 155 -7.58 11.94 -4.87
C ASP A 155 -7.12 10.53 -5.24
N LEU A 156 -5.95 10.11 -4.76
CA LEU A 156 -5.43 8.77 -4.89
C LEU A 156 -4.78 8.32 -3.57
N ILE A 157 -5.13 7.13 -3.08
CA ILE A 157 -4.37 6.46 -2.02
C ILE A 157 -3.89 5.12 -2.57
N TYR A 158 -2.59 4.87 -2.49
CA TYR A 158 -1.96 3.68 -3.06
C TYR A 158 -1.44 2.73 -1.97
N ASP A 159 -2.02 1.53 -1.85
CA ASP A 159 -1.57 0.48 -0.95
C ASP A 159 -0.76 -0.58 -1.71
N TYR A 160 0.53 -0.67 -1.40
CA TYR A 160 1.32 -1.83 -1.77
C TYR A 160 2.35 -2.12 -0.69
N THR A 161 2.40 -3.37 -0.25
CA THR A 161 3.20 -3.85 0.90
C THR A 161 2.87 -3.19 2.25
N PHE A 162 1.96 -2.21 2.32
CA PHE A 162 1.54 -1.57 3.57
C PHE A 162 0.55 -2.42 4.36
N LEU A 163 -0.62 -2.79 3.81
CA LEU A 163 -1.55 -3.67 4.53
C LEU A 163 -0.90 -5.00 4.95
N SER A 164 0.00 -5.53 4.10
CA SER A 164 0.67 -6.81 4.36
C SER A 164 1.66 -6.73 5.54
N ALA A 165 2.14 -5.52 5.86
CA ALA A 165 2.99 -5.26 7.01
C ALA A 165 2.22 -5.28 8.33
N LEU A 166 0.92 -4.98 8.29
CA LEU A 166 0.08 -4.80 9.48
C LEU A 166 -0.49 -6.13 10.01
N PRO A 167 -0.47 -6.37 11.34
CA PRO A 167 -1.14 -7.51 11.93
C PRO A 167 -2.67 -7.44 11.72
N PRO A 168 -3.39 -8.57 11.65
CA PRO A 168 -4.82 -8.61 11.34
C PRO A 168 -5.70 -7.70 12.20
N VAL A 169 -5.34 -7.51 13.48
CA VAL A 169 -6.03 -6.63 14.43
C VAL A 169 -6.05 -5.16 14.00
N MET A 170 -5.12 -4.72 13.15
CA MET A 170 -5.05 -3.33 12.66
C MET A 170 -5.83 -3.09 11.36
N ARG A 171 -6.32 -4.14 10.70
CA ARG A 171 -7.03 -4.04 9.41
C ARG A 171 -8.34 -3.23 9.46
N PRO A 172 -9.14 -3.27 10.54
CA PRO A 172 -10.30 -2.39 10.70
C PRO A 172 -9.89 -0.92 10.71
N ALA A 173 -8.86 -0.56 11.48
CA ALA A 173 -8.35 0.82 11.53
C ALA A 173 -7.77 1.26 10.17
N TRP A 174 -7.06 0.36 9.47
CA TRP A 174 -6.54 0.61 8.14
C TRP A 174 -7.66 0.95 7.14
N SER A 175 -8.69 0.11 7.04
CA SER A 175 -9.80 0.34 6.10
C SER A 175 -10.59 1.61 6.44
N LYS A 176 -10.77 1.91 7.73
CA LYS A 176 -11.36 3.17 8.20
C LYS A 176 -10.55 4.37 7.70
N ARG A 177 -9.23 4.38 7.89
CA ARG A 177 -8.36 5.47 7.45
C ARG A 177 -8.39 5.68 5.94
N PHE A 178 -8.44 4.60 5.15
CA PHE A 178 -8.57 4.73 3.70
C PHE A 178 -9.88 5.44 3.31
N VAL A 179 -10.99 5.16 3.98
CA VAL A 179 -12.26 5.86 3.73
C VAL A 179 -12.21 7.32 4.19
N GLU A 180 -11.64 7.60 5.36
CA GLU A 180 -11.58 8.96 5.93
C GLU A 180 -10.66 9.90 5.16
N LEU A 181 -9.56 9.39 4.61
CA LEU A 181 -8.57 10.18 3.89
C LEU A 181 -8.88 10.30 2.39
N LEU A 182 -9.78 9.50 1.84
CA LEU A 182 -10.11 9.52 0.43
C LEU A 182 -11.05 10.68 0.10
N ALA A 183 -10.64 11.54 -0.83
CA ALA A 183 -11.49 12.58 -1.37
C ALA A 183 -12.79 11.99 -1.99
N PRO A 184 -13.90 12.75 -2.08
CA PRO A 184 -15.18 12.22 -2.55
C PRO A 184 -15.13 11.46 -3.89
N GLU A 185 -14.38 12.00 -4.86
CA GLU A 185 -14.18 11.37 -6.18
C GLU A 185 -12.88 10.56 -6.28
N GLY A 186 -12.19 10.36 -5.15
CA GLY A 186 -10.89 9.73 -5.11
C GLY A 186 -10.90 8.25 -5.53
N ARG A 187 -9.70 7.71 -5.76
CA ARG A 187 -9.48 6.29 -5.97
C ARG A 187 -8.54 5.70 -4.92
N VAL A 188 -8.85 4.51 -4.46
CA VAL A 188 -7.87 3.66 -3.80
C VAL A 188 -7.37 2.65 -4.82
N VAL A 189 -6.06 2.50 -4.91
CA VAL A 189 -5.43 1.43 -5.69
C VAL A 189 -4.69 0.52 -4.73
N CYS A 190 -4.97 -0.77 -4.77
CA CYS A 190 -4.25 -1.78 -4.01
C CYS A 190 -3.55 -2.74 -4.96
N ILE A 191 -2.26 -2.98 -4.74
CA ILE A 191 -1.59 -4.16 -5.27
C ILE A 191 -1.66 -5.23 -4.20
N GLU A 192 -2.52 -6.22 -4.43
CA GLU A 192 -2.85 -7.27 -3.49
C GLU A 192 -1.73 -8.30 -3.48
N PHE A 193 -0.96 -8.30 -2.38
CA PHE A 193 0.21 -9.13 -2.18
C PHE A 193 0.42 -9.38 -0.68
N PRO A 194 0.91 -10.56 -0.26
CA PRO A 194 1.03 -11.82 -1.01
C PRO A 194 -0.29 -12.62 -1.01
N THR A 195 -0.68 -13.15 -2.17
CA THR A 195 -1.96 -13.86 -2.38
C THR A 195 -1.83 -15.39 -2.37
N TYR A 196 -0.60 -15.91 -2.44
CA TYR A 196 -0.30 -17.33 -2.62
C TYR A 196 -0.02 -18.08 -1.31
N LYS A 197 0.33 -17.37 -0.23
CA LYS A 197 0.75 -17.97 1.04
C LYS A 197 -0.44 -18.26 1.97
N PRO A 198 -0.43 -19.35 2.75
CA PRO A 198 -1.47 -19.63 3.75
C PRO A 198 -1.46 -18.60 4.89
N ALA A 199 -2.64 -18.26 5.44
CA ALA A 199 -2.75 -17.33 6.57
C ALA A 199 -2.01 -17.81 7.84
N SER A 200 -2.05 -19.12 8.10
CA SER A 200 -1.41 -19.78 9.24
C SER A 200 0.11 -19.57 9.34
N THR A 201 0.75 -19.16 8.24
CA THR A 201 2.19 -18.92 8.18
C THR A 201 2.61 -17.55 8.74
N GLY A 202 1.66 -16.76 9.27
CA GLY A 202 1.90 -15.50 9.96
C GLY A 202 2.41 -14.37 9.08
N GLY A 203 2.92 -13.30 9.70
CA GLY A 203 3.54 -12.17 9.01
C GLY A 203 4.38 -11.31 9.97
N PRO A 204 4.98 -10.22 9.47
CA PRO A 204 4.89 -9.71 8.10
C PRO A 204 5.81 -10.43 7.09
N PRO A 205 5.45 -10.43 5.77
CA PRO A 205 4.16 -10.02 5.25
C PRO A 205 3.06 -11.06 5.57
N TRP A 206 1.90 -10.56 6.01
CA TRP A 206 0.70 -11.36 6.23
C TRP A 206 0.05 -11.76 4.91
N ALA A 207 -0.64 -12.90 4.86
CA ALA A 207 -1.39 -13.31 3.66
C ALA A 207 -2.53 -12.32 3.39
N LEU A 208 -2.66 -11.90 2.12
CA LEU A 208 -3.68 -10.98 1.66
C LEU A 208 -4.31 -11.44 0.34
N PRO A 209 -5.02 -12.58 0.32
CA PRO A 209 -5.84 -12.93 -0.83
C PRO A 209 -6.93 -11.87 -1.06
N PRO A 210 -7.46 -11.72 -2.29
CA PRO A 210 -8.39 -10.64 -2.65
C PRO A 210 -9.61 -10.48 -1.74
N LYS A 211 -10.08 -11.58 -1.14
CA LYS A 211 -11.18 -11.58 -0.18
C LYS A 211 -10.93 -10.68 1.03
N ILE A 212 -9.67 -10.48 1.45
CA ILE A 212 -9.34 -9.64 2.61
C ILE A 212 -9.59 -8.16 2.29
N TYR A 213 -9.11 -7.68 1.14
CA TYR A 213 -9.36 -6.30 0.69
C TYR A 213 -10.85 -6.05 0.52
N LEU A 214 -11.57 -6.96 -0.15
CA LEU A 214 -13.01 -6.86 -0.31
C LEU A 214 -13.75 -6.82 1.01
N ALA A 215 -13.38 -7.65 1.98
CA ALA A 215 -14.06 -7.68 3.26
C ALA A 215 -13.87 -6.39 4.06
N HIS A 216 -12.63 -5.89 4.17
CA HIS A 216 -12.29 -4.72 4.98
C HIS A 216 -12.68 -3.40 4.33
N LEU A 217 -12.39 -3.19 3.04
CA LEU A 217 -12.69 -1.91 2.39
C LEU A 217 -14.19 -1.68 2.21
N SER A 218 -14.99 -2.74 2.06
CA SER A 218 -16.46 -2.63 2.05
C SER A 218 -17.09 -2.51 3.45
N ARG A 219 -16.31 -2.68 4.53
CA ARG A 219 -16.75 -2.60 5.94
C ARG A 219 -15.72 -1.81 6.77
N PRO A 220 -15.46 -0.55 6.42
CA PRO A 220 -14.40 0.25 7.04
C PRO A 220 -14.59 0.35 8.55
N GLY A 221 -13.53 0.06 9.31
CA GLY A 221 -13.55 0.19 10.78
C GLY A 221 -14.23 -0.95 11.52
N VAL A 222 -14.74 -1.98 10.82
CA VAL A 222 -15.44 -3.11 11.45
C VAL A 222 -14.45 -4.22 11.77
N GLU A 223 -14.46 -4.69 13.02
CA GLU A 223 -13.75 -5.92 13.39
C GLU A 223 -14.39 -7.12 12.70
N LEU A 224 -13.59 -7.85 11.90
CA LEU A 224 -14.05 -9.01 11.15
C LEU A 224 -13.65 -10.32 11.83
N PRO A 225 -14.48 -11.37 11.76
CA PRO A 225 -14.19 -12.65 12.38
C PRO A 225 -13.12 -13.43 11.62
N TYR A 226 -12.08 -13.87 12.34
CA TYR A 226 -11.05 -14.77 11.85
C TYR A 226 -11.07 -16.09 12.62
N GLY A 227 -10.74 -17.19 11.95
CA GLY A 227 -10.54 -18.50 12.55
C GLY A 227 -9.19 -18.61 13.27
N GLU A 228 -9.00 -19.69 14.02
CA GLU A 228 -7.72 -20.00 14.70
C GLU A 228 -6.57 -20.24 13.71
N ASP A 229 -6.88 -20.65 12.48
CA ASP A 229 -5.95 -20.81 11.37
C ASP A 229 -5.56 -19.46 10.70
N GLY A 230 -6.14 -18.35 11.16
CA GLY A 230 -5.93 -17.01 10.62
C GLY A 230 -6.75 -16.70 9.38
N GLU A 231 -7.62 -17.61 8.93
CA GLU A 231 -8.49 -17.38 7.77
C GLU A 231 -9.69 -16.51 8.13
N LEU A 232 -10.11 -15.67 7.19
CA LEU A 232 -11.32 -14.86 7.34
C LEU A 232 -12.56 -15.76 7.28
N LEU A 233 -13.46 -15.64 8.26
CA LEU A 233 -14.71 -16.39 8.31
C LEU A 233 -15.80 -15.70 7.47
N GLU A 234 -15.73 -15.86 6.14
CA GLU A 234 -16.59 -15.19 5.16
C GLU A 234 -18.09 -15.39 5.42
N SER A 235 -18.50 -16.58 5.89
CA SER A 235 -19.89 -16.90 6.21
C SER A 235 -20.45 -16.14 7.41
N LYS A 236 -19.60 -15.48 8.20
CA LYS A 236 -19.97 -14.68 9.38
C LYS A 236 -19.88 -13.17 9.11
N LEU A 237 -19.60 -12.76 7.88
CA LEU A 237 -19.56 -11.35 7.54
C LEU A 237 -20.98 -10.79 7.49
N GLY A 238 -21.20 -9.64 8.12
CA GLY A 238 -22.40 -8.85 7.91
C GLY A 238 -22.42 -8.20 6.53
N GLU A 239 -23.49 -7.46 6.24
CA GLU A 239 -23.60 -6.69 5.00
C GLU A 239 -22.49 -5.61 4.89
N PRO A 240 -22.06 -5.26 3.67
CA PRO A 240 -21.24 -4.08 3.43
C PRO A 240 -21.83 -2.81 4.05
N SER A 241 -20.96 -1.91 4.51
CA SER A 241 -21.37 -0.61 5.05
C SER A 241 -21.81 0.34 3.94
N LYS A 242 -22.76 1.24 4.25
CA LYS A 242 -23.18 2.31 3.32
C LYS A 242 -22.07 3.29 2.96
N ILE A 243 -21.01 3.34 3.76
CA ILE A 243 -19.80 4.16 3.52
C ILE A 243 -18.61 3.30 3.08
N GLY A 244 -18.81 1.99 2.87
CA GLY A 244 -17.74 1.09 2.45
C GLY A 244 -17.37 1.32 0.99
N LEU A 245 -16.08 1.27 0.67
CA LEU A 245 -15.62 1.47 -0.69
C LEU A 245 -16.12 0.36 -1.62
N GLN A 246 -16.48 0.75 -2.84
CA GLN A 246 -16.89 -0.16 -3.91
C GLN A 246 -15.68 -0.49 -4.79
N ARG A 247 -15.43 -1.78 -5.03
CA ARG A 247 -14.44 -2.21 -6.03
C ARG A 247 -15.01 -1.99 -7.43
N ILE A 248 -14.35 -1.16 -8.23
CA ILE A 248 -14.76 -0.87 -9.60
C ILE A 248 -13.94 -1.63 -10.64
N GLU A 249 -12.78 -2.16 -10.24
CA GLU A 249 -11.92 -2.93 -11.13
C GLU A 249 -11.10 -3.95 -10.32
N HIS A 250 -10.85 -5.13 -10.90
CA HIS A 250 -10.05 -6.19 -10.27
C HIS A 250 -9.46 -7.13 -11.31
N PHE A 251 -8.14 -7.14 -11.48
CA PHE A 251 -7.47 -7.91 -12.52
C PHE A 251 -6.06 -8.33 -12.12
N GLN A 252 -5.53 -9.37 -12.77
CA GLN A 252 -4.10 -9.69 -12.67
C GLN A 252 -3.31 -8.75 -13.57
N PRO A 253 -2.29 -8.03 -13.06
CA PRO A 253 -1.48 -7.17 -13.90
C PRO A 253 -0.62 -7.99 -14.86
N LYS A 254 -0.22 -7.39 -15.98
CA LYS A 254 0.69 -8.00 -16.96
C LYS A 254 2.05 -8.31 -16.34
N ARG A 255 2.49 -7.44 -15.43
CA ARG A 255 3.76 -7.52 -14.71
C ARG A 255 3.62 -6.88 -13.33
N THR A 256 4.41 -7.38 -12.39
CA THR A 256 4.58 -6.84 -11.02
C THR A 256 6.05 -7.00 -10.62
N HIS A 257 6.40 -6.78 -9.36
CA HIS A 257 7.72 -7.12 -8.83
C HIS A 257 7.97 -8.63 -8.84
N GLN A 258 9.24 -9.04 -8.88
CA GLN A 258 9.63 -10.46 -8.99
C GLN A 258 9.00 -11.37 -7.92
N ILE A 259 8.75 -10.84 -6.71
CA ILE A 259 8.13 -11.60 -5.61
C ILE A 259 6.65 -11.93 -5.84
N GLY A 260 5.99 -11.24 -6.78
CA GLY A 260 4.61 -11.47 -7.19
C GLY A 260 4.47 -12.46 -8.36
N TYR A 261 5.49 -13.29 -8.61
CA TYR A 261 5.45 -14.38 -9.58
C TYR A 261 5.64 -15.72 -8.85
N ASN A 262 4.92 -16.75 -9.31
CA ASN A 262 5.14 -18.11 -8.84
C ASN A 262 6.36 -18.77 -9.53
N ALA A 263 6.64 -20.03 -9.17
CA ALA A 263 7.76 -20.79 -9.72
C ALA A 263 7.68 -21.00 -11.24
N GLU A 264 6.46 -21.00 -11.80
CA GLU A 264 6.22 -21.11 -13.24
C GLU A 264 6.28 -19.75 -13.97
N GLY A 265 6.62 -18.66 -13.28
CA GLY A 265 6.71 -17.32 -13.87
C GLY A 265 5.34 -16.67 -14.14
N LYS A 266 4.27 -17.16 -13.53
CA LYS A 266 2.92 -16.57 -13.60
C LYS A 266 2.73 -15.54 -12.49
N VAL A 267 2.17 -14.38 -12.84
CA VAL A 267 1.77 -13.34 -11.88
C VAL A 267 0.75 -13.90 -10.88
N THR A 268 1.01 -13.69 -9.60
CA THR A 268 0.10 -14.03 -8.49
C THR A 268 -0.57 -12.80 -7.88
N ASP A 269 0.05 -11.63 -8.01
CA ASP A 269 -0.51 -10.37 -7.51
C ASP A 269 -1.79 -10.00 -8.26
N TRP A 270 -2.63 -9.20 -7.62
CA TRP A 270 -3.82 -8.61 -8.21
C TRP A 270 -3.78 -7.10 -8.03
N VAL A 271 -4.45 -6.40 -8.94
CA VAL A 271 -4.73 -4.97 -8.80
C VAL A 271 -6.21 -4.81 -8.54
N SER A 272 -6.56 -4.06 -7.50
CA SER A 272 -7.93 -3.59 -7.29
C SER A 272 -7.99 -2.07 -7.23
N VAL A 273 -9.06 -1.52 -7.82
CA VAL A 273 -9.36 -0.09 -7.78
C VAL A 273 -10.71 0.12 -7.11
N TRP A 274 -10.76 1.07 -6.18
CA TRP A 274 -11.93 1.33 -5.34
C TRP A 274 -12.31 2.81 -5.36
N ARG A 275 -13.57 3.09 -5.05
CA ARG A 275 -14.11 4.45 -4.87
C ARG A 275 -15.14 4.48 -3.75
N HIS A 276 -15.51 5.68 -3.32
CA HIS A 276 -16.71 5.86 -2.49
C HIS A 276 -17.99 5.38 -3.21
N PRO A 277 -19.04 4.96 -2.47
CA PRO A 277 -20.32 4.50 -3.01
C PRO A 277 -21.06 5.45 -3.94
#